data_AF-A0AAU2NVK6-F1
#
_entry.id   AF-A0AAU2NVK6-F1
#
_cell.length_a   1.000
_cell.length_b   1.000
_cell.length_c   1.000
_cell.angle_alpha   90.00
_cell.angle_beta   90.00
_cell.angle_gamma   90.00
#
_symmetry.space_group_name_H-M   'P 1'
#
loop_
_entity.id
_entity.type
_entity.pdbx_description
1 polymer ?
#
loop_
_entity_poly.entity_id
_entity_poly.type
_entity_poly.pdbx_seq_one_letter_code
_entity_poly.pdbx_strand_id
1 'polypeptide(L)'
;MEQNSGGPAVVHDVPYYAQWESAGLVRDIVAGAVSAADDPRWGESGAATPEEYEYWSWRLCGVACLRMALDHWWGVAPAAVPLAGECLAAGAYERDGERLRGLIHTPFAAYVRERWGLAAQARELTPAQVAAEVAGGRLVMVSVHPAIRDPDGPDPQRRGGHLVLAVGTTGTTLVIHNPSGFAGDSQAYAHVPWRQFERFYAGRGIVLGPPGSAAGPADSSADSSGAGPSDGAADGE
;
A
#
# COMPACT_ATOMS: atom_id res chain seq x y z
N MET A 1 -22.84 -25.79 -13.06
CA MET A 1 -21.77 -25.14 -13.84
C MET A 1 -21.77 -23.66 -13.46
N GLU A 2 -21.14 -23.34 -12.34
CA GLU A 2 -20.92 -21.95 -11.94
C GLU A 2 -19.83 -21.36 -12.83
N GLN A 3 -20.18 -20.29 -13.53
CA GLN A 3 -19.24 -19.52 -14.34
C GLN A 3 -18.30 -18.79 -13.38
N ASN A 4 -17.09 -19.34 -13.22
CA ASN A 4 -15.98 -18.69 -12.54
C ASN A 4 -15.55 -17.46 -13.34
N SER A 5 -16.25 -16.34 -13.14
CA SER A 5 -15.88 -15.05 -13.71
C SER A 5 -14.75 -14.48 -12.86
N GLY A 6 -13.57 -15.08 -12.97
CA GLY A 6 -12.34 -14.46 -12.48
C GLY A 6 -12.21 -13.11 -13.17
N GLY A 7 -12.22 -12.02 -12.40
CA GLY A 7 -12.08 -10.67 -12.94
C GLY A 7 -10.86 -10.55 -13.85
N PRO A 8 -10.85 -9.57 -14.78
CA PRO A 8 -9.77 -9.41 -15.74
C PRO A 8 -8.42 -9.29 -15.03
N ALA A 9 -7.44 -10.06 -15.48
CA ALA A 9 -6.08 -9.94 -15.00
C ALA A 9 -5.49 -8.61 -15.49
N VAL A 10 -5.08 -7.75 -14.56
CA VAL A 10 -4.50 -6.43 -14.84
C VAL A 10 -3.20 -6.31 -14.04
N VAL A 11 -2.13 -5.90 -14.69
CA VAL A 11 -0.86 -5.53 -14.03
C VAL A 11 -0.40 -4.22 -14.63
N HIS A 12 -0.26 -3.20 -13.79
CA HIS A 12 0.24 -1.89 -14.19
C HIS A 12 1.77 -1.93 -14.24
N ASP A 13 2.35 -1.32 -15.26
CA ASP A 13 3.81 -1.18 -15.36
C ASP A 13 4.29 -0.09 -14.39
N VAL A 14 4.67 -0.50 -13.19
CA VAL A 14 5.05 0.36 -12.07
C VAL A 14 6.53 0.10 -11.75
N PRO A 15 7.41 1.11 -11.76
CA PRO A 15 8.79 0.97 -11.33
C PRO A 15 8.88 0.47 -9.88
N TYR A 16 9.95 -0.27 -9.56
CA TYR A 16 10.16 -0.80 -8.21
C TYR A 16 11.21 -0.01 -7.45
N TYR A 17 10.89 0.36 -6.20
CA TYR A 17 11.82 0.92 -5.23
C TYR A 17 11.72 0.14 -3.91
N ALA A 18 12.84 -0.36 -3.41
CA ALA A 18 12.94 -0.92 -2.08
C ALA A 18 13.00 0.19 -1.01
N GLN A 19 12.71 -0.14 0.25
CA GLN A 19 12.86 0.79 1.38
C GLN A 19 14.32 0.93 1.85
N TRP A 20 15.18 0.00 1.44
CA TRP A 20 16.63 0.11 1.49
C TRP A 20 17.16 0.29 0.06
N GLU A 21 18.09 1.21 -0.16
CA GLU A 21 18.59 1.58 -1.50
C GLU A 21 19.31 0.42 -2.21
N SER A 22 19.99 -0.46 -1.46
CA SER A 22 20.47 -1.73 -1.99
C SER A 22 19.41 -2.83 -1.87
N ALA A 23 18.51 -2.93 -2.86
CA ALA A 23 17.47 -3.96 -2.90
C ALA A 23 18.01 -5.40 -2.75
N GLY A 24 19.23 -5.68 -3.21
CA GLY A 24 19.88 -6.99 -3.04
C GLY A 24 20.25 -7.35 -1.60
N LEU A 25 20.43 -6.35 -0.71
CA LEU A 25 20.85 -6.56 0.68
C LEU A 25 19.70 -6.68 1.68
N VAL A 26 18.44 -6.55 1.22
CA VAL A 26 17.27 -6.51 2.12
C VAL A 26 17.20 -7.76 3.02
N ARG A 27 17.55 -8.94 2.50
CA ARG A 27 17.56 -10.18 3.28
C ARG A 27 18.56 -10.12 4.42
N ASP A 28 19.79 -9.68 4.14
CA ASP A 28 20.88 -9.64 5.12
C ASP A 28 20.67 -8.54 6.16
N ILE A 29 20.11 -7.39 5.75
CA ILE A 29 19.73 -6.30 6.67
C ILE A 29 18.62 -6.77 7.62
N VAL A 30 17.56 -7.39 7.11
CA VAL A 30 16.46 -7.92 7.94
C VAL A 30 16.94 -9.01 8.90
N ALA A 31 17.91 -9.83 8.48
CA ALA A 31 18.53 -10.85 9.33
C ALA A 31 19.53 -10.30 10.35
N GLY A 32 19.92 -9.01 10.26
CA GLY A 32 20.96 -8.40 11.08
C GLY A 32 22.38 -8.87 10.74
N ALA A 33 22.57 -9.50 9.58
CA ALA A 33 23.88 -9.91 9.08
C ALA A 33 24.69 -8.71 8.54
N VAL A 34 23.99 -7.67 8.08
CA VAL A 34 24.55 -6.39 7.61
C VAL A 34 23.79 -5.26 8.29
N SER A 35 24.49 -4.25 8.82
CA SER A 35 23.80 -3.04 9.30
C SER A 35 23.22 -2.27 8.12
N ALA A 36 22.06 -1.63 8.30
CA ALA A 36 21.54 -0.72 7.28
C ALA A 36 22.50 0.47 7.06
N ALA A 37 23.28 0.89 8.06
CA ALA A 37 24.30 1.91 7.89
C ALA A 37 25.45 1.46 6.94
N ASP A 38 25.65 0.15 6.78
CA ASP A 38 26.67 -0.41 5.88
C ASP A 38 26.14 -0.63 4.44
N ASP A 39 24.90 -0.22 4.13
CA ASP A 39 24.37 -0.26 2.77
C ASP A 39 25.21 0.64 1.85
N PRO A 40 25.90 0.10 0.83
CA PRO A 40 26.81 0.91 -0.01
C PRO A 40 26.11 2.02 -0.79
N ARG A 41 24.77 1.97 -0.91
CA ARG A 41 23.95 2.96 -1.61
C ARG A 41 23.18 3.88 -0.66
N TRP A 42 23.47 3.87 0.65
CA TRP A 42 22.77 4.70 1.64
C TRP A 42 22.69 6.17 1.23
N GLY A 43 23.73 6.72 0.57
CA GLY A 43 23.77 8.11 0.13
C GLY A 43 22.72 8.48 -0.93
N GLU A 44 22.24 7.52 -1.71
CA GLU A 44 21.19 7.72 -2.71
C GLU A 44 19.82 8.01 -2.08
N SER A 45 19.65 7.65 -0.80
CA SER A 45 18.44 7.96 -0.03
C SER A 45 18.29 9.46 0.27
N GLY A 46 19.36 10.24 0.12
CA GLY A 46 19.43 11.64 0.50
C GLY A 46 19.67 11.87 2.01
N ALA A 47 20.00 10.83 2.78
CA ALA A 47 20.47 10.97 4.15
C ALA A 47 21.81 11.74 4.20
N ALA A 48 22.02 12.52 5.27
CA ALA A 48 23.28 13.21 5.52
C ALA A 48 24.35 12.26 6.08
N THR A 49 23.94 11.21 6.79
CA THR A 49 24.87 10.21 7.35
C THR A 49 24.31 8.78 7.23
N PRO A 50 25.17 7.75 7.30
CA PRO A 50 24.75 6.36 7.37
C PRO A 50 23.77 6.07 8.51
N GLU A 51 23.95 6.71 9.67
CA GLU A 51 23.11 6.51 10.85
C GLU A 51 21.71 7.12 10.66
N GLU A 52 21.61 8.27 9.97
CA GLU A 52 20.33 8.83 9.58
C GLU A 52 19.61 7.89 8.59
N TYR A 53 20.34 7.34 7.62
CA TYR A 53 19.78 6.37 6.70
C TYR A 53 19.32 5.10 7.42
N GLU A 54 20.13 4.55 8.32
CA GLU A 54 19.75 3.41 9.14
C GLU A 54 18.45 3.73 9.90
N TYR A 55 18.37 4.87 10.58
CA TYR A 55 17.15 5.28 11.27
C TYR A 55 15.93 5.31 10.34
N TRP A 56 16.02 5.92 9.17
CA TRP A 56 14.86 6.06 8.28
C TRP A 56 14.51 4.76 7.55
N SER A 57 15.49 4.04 7.02
CA SER A 57 15.30 2.88 6.13
C SER A 57 14.39 1.79 6.69
N TRP A 58 14.34 1.58 8.01
CA TRP A 58 13.40 0.66 8.66
C TRP A 58 11.92 1.09 8.59
N ARG A 59 11.65 2.35 8.21
CA ARG A 59 10.34 3.02 8.28
C ARG A 59 9.88 3.58 6.92
N LEU A 60 10.68 3.38 5.87
CA LEU A 60 10.46 3.96 4.55
C LEU A 60 9.48 3.17 3.67
N CYS A 61 8.86 2.08 4.13
CA CYS A 61 7.95 1.27 3.29
C CYS A 61 6.85 2.10 2.58
N GLY A 62 6.17 3.01 3.31
CA GLY A 62 5.16 3.88 2.72
C GLY A 62 5.75 4.93 1.76
N VAL A 63 6.94 5.44 2.06
CA VAL A 63 7.66 6.38 1.18
C VAL A 63 8.16 5.70 -0.10
N ALA A 64 8.63 4.45 -0.01
CA ALA A 64 8.99 3.65 -1.17
C ALA A 64 7.77 3.37 -2.05
N CYS A 65 6.61 3.03 -1.46
CA CYS A 65 5.35 2.95 -2.19
C CYS A 65 4.96 4.26 -2.88
N LEU A 66 5.20 5.41 -2.24
CA LEU A 66 4.99 6.72 -2.85
C LEU A 66 5.94 6.92 -4.04
N ARG A 67 7.25 6.69 -3.87
CA ARG A 67 8.25 6.81 -4.95
C ARG A 67 7.83 6.00 -6.18
N MET A 68 7.37 4.76 -6.00
CA MET A 68 6.87 3.92 -7.09
C MET A 68 5.65 4.53 -7.81
N ALA A 69 4.68 5.06 -7.05
CA ALA A 69 3.49 5.69 -7.62
C ALA A 69 3.81 7.02 -8.34
N LEU A 70 4.71 7.83 -7.77
CA LEU A 70 5.19 9.08 -8.38
C LEU A 70 5.92 8.81 -9.69
N ASP A 71 6.78 7.80 -9.73
CA ASP A 71 7.51 7.44 -10.93
C ASP A 71 6.58 6.90 -12.02
N HIS A 72 5.62 6.05 -11.63
CA HIS A 72 4.62 5.53 -12.55
C HIS A 72 3.77 6.63 -13.23
N TRP A 73 3.32 7.65 -12.50
CA TRP A 73 2.46 8.70 -13.08
C TRP A 73 3.18 9.93 -13.61
N TRP A 74 4.38 10.24 -13.10
CA TRP A 74 5.10 11.47 -13.45
C TRP A 74 6.54 11.25 -13.91
N GLY A 75 7.07 10.04 -13.86
CA GLY A 75 8.46 9.76 -14.19
C GLY A 75 9.46 10.38 -13.21
N VAL A 76 9.05 10.61 -11.96
CA VAL A 76 9.92 11.17 -10.92
C VAL A 76 9.90 10.32 -9.64
N ALA A 77 11.08 10.11 -9.05
CA ALA A 77 11.23 9.45 -7.76
C ALA A 77 12.19 10.25 -6.87
N PRO A 78 11.67 11.19 -6.05
CA PRO A 78 12.50 11.93 -5.11
C PRO A 78 13.23 11.01 -4.12
N ALA A 79 14.36 11.50 -3.59
CA ALA A 79 15.14 10.78 -2.58
C ALA A 79 14.29 10.49 -1.33
N ALA A 80 14.45 9.28 -0.77
CA ALA A 80 13.54 8.76 0.23
C ALA A 80 13.54 9.53 1.56
N VAL A 81 14.72 9.92 2.06
CA VAL A 81 14.84 10.60 3.36
C VAL A 81 14.27 12.01 3.34
N PRO A 82 14.58 12.88 2.34
CA PRO A 82 13.91 14.17 2.21
C PRO A 82 12.39 14.03 2.07
N LEU A 83 11.91 13.06 1.29
CA LEU A 83 10.48 12.79 1.12
C LEU A 83 9.82 12.34 2.43
N ALA A 84 10.52 11.55 3.24
CA ALA A 84 10.07 11.18 4.59
C ALA A 84 10.03 12.39 5.54
N GLY A 85 10.97 13.33 5.39
CA GLY A 85 10.96 14.62 6.09
C GLY A 85 9.73 15.46 5.76
N GLU A 86 9.33 15.52 4.49
CA GLU A 86 8.07 16.17 4.08
C GLU A 86 6.85 15.48 4.70
N CYS A 87 6.82 14.14 4.69
CA CYS A 87 5.76 13.36 5.32
C CYS A 87 5.69 13.64 6.83
N LEU A 88 6.83 13.71 7.52
CA LEU A 88 6.90 14.06 8.94
C LEU A 88 6.35 15.46 9.20
N ALA A 89 6.73 16.45 8.39
CA ALA A 89 6.23 17.82 8.51
C ALA A 89 4.71 17.92 8.28
N ALA A 90 4.16 17.04 7.43
CA ALA A 90 2.72 16.93 7.20
C ALA A 90 1.97 16.07 8.25
N GLY A 91 2.64 15.62 9.31
CA GLY A 91 2.04 14.78 10.35
C GLY A 91 1.76 13.34 9.91
N ALA A 92 2.30 12.90 8.77
CA ALA A 92 2.22 11.52 8.30
C ALA A 92 3.17 10.57 9.03
N TYR A 93 4.11 11.11 9.80
CA TYR A 93 4.88 10.39 10.79
C TYR A 93 4.78 11.10 12.14
N GLU A 94 4.84 10.35 13.23
CA GLU A 94 4.84 10.90 14.59
C GLU A 94 6.01 10.33 15.37
N ARG A 95 6.74 11.20 16.06
CA ARG A 95 7.82 10.81 16.98
C ARG A 95 7.21 10.54 18.37
N ASP A 96 7.36 9.31 18.83
CA ASP A 96 7.08 8.84 20.19
C ASP A 96 8.42 8.64 20.92
N GLY A 97 8.93 9.73 21.50
CA GLY A 97 10.28 9.78 22.06
C GLY A 97 11.35 9.53 20.98
N GLU A 98 12.17 8.50 21.17
CA GLU A 98 13.18 8.06 20.19
C GLU A 98 12.58 7.21 19.05
N ARG A 99 11.31 6.78 19.16
CA ARG A 99 10.66 5.88 18.19
C ARG A 99 9.78 6.67 17.25
N LEU A 100 9.90 6.44 15.95
CA LEU A 100 8.88 6.89 15.00
C LEU A 100 7.76 5.86 14.92
N ARG A 101 6.50 6.29 15.05
CA ARG A 101 5.35 5.46 14.69
C ARG A 101 5.36 5.21 13.18
N GLY A 102 4.79 4.07 12.77
CA GLY A 102 4.61 3.77 11.35
C GLY A 102 3.79 4.87 10.66
N LEU A 103 3.93 4.98 9.34
CA LEU A 103 3.26 6.00 8.55
C LEU A 103 1.75 6.03 8.80
N ILE A 104 1.23 7.22 9.11
CA ILE A 104 -0.16 7.45 9.48
C ILE A 104 -0.96 7.75 8.21
N HIS A 105 -1.93 6.88 7.90
CA HIS A 105 -2.53 6.82 6.57
C HIS A 105 -3.28 8.10 6.15
N THR A 106 -4.13 8.65 7.03
CA THR A 106 -4.96 9.82 6.70
C THR A 106 -4.14 11.09 6.43
N PRO A 107 -3.24 11.53 7.32
CA PRO A 107 -2.37 12.67 7.03
C PRO A 107 -1.44 12.41 5.84
N PHE A 108 -0.95 11.17 5.65
CA PHE A 108 -0.20 10.84 4.45
C PHE A 108 -1.03 11.02 3.16
N ALA A 109 -2.28 10.55 3.14
CA ALA A 109 -3.15 10.74 2.00
C ALA A 109 -3.43 12.22 1.74
N ALA A 110 -3.57 13.05 2.79
CA ALA A 110 -3.71 14.50 2.64
C ALA A 110 -2.45 15.13 2.03
N TYR A 111 -1.27 14.80 2.54
CA TYR A 111 0.01 15.21 1.98
C TYR A 111 0.13 14.86 0.49
N VAL A 112 -0.21 13.62 0.10
CA VAL A 112 -0.16 13.17 -1.30
C VAL A 112 -1.15 13.96 -2.19
N ARG A 113 -2.33 14.33 -1.69
CA ARG A 113 -3.23 15.20 -2.46
C ARG A 113 -2.67 16.61 -2.63
N GLU A 114 -2.17 17.21 -1.55
CA GLU A 114 -1.79 18.62 -1.51
C GLU A 114 -0.46 18.89 -2.21
N ARG A 115 0.58 18.08 -1.94
CA ARG A 115 1.93 18.28 -2.47
C ARG A 115 2.06 17.86 -3.92
N TRP A 116 1.30 16.85 -4.30
CA TRP A 116 1.52 16.08 -5.52
C TRP A 116 0.30 16.24 -6.45
N GLY A 117 -0.93 16.36 -5.94
CA GLY A 117 -2.13 16.48 -6.80
C GLY A 117 -2.65 15.13 -7.31
N LEU A 118 -2.17 14.01 -6.74
CA LEU A 118 -2.76 12.69 -6.96
C LEU A 118 -4.09 12.57 -6.21
N ALA A 119 -4.97 11.71 -6.71
CA ALA A 119 -6.08 11.23 -5.90
C ALA A 119 -5.50 10.35 -4.79
N ALA A 120 -5.80 10.62 -3.52
CA ALA A 120 -5.37 9.77 -2.41
C ALA A 120 -6.42 9.72 -1.30
N GLN A 121 -6.80 8.51 -0.88
CA GLN A 121 -7.77 8.29 0.19
C GLN A 121 -7.37 7.09 1.05
N ALA A 122 -7.21 7.34 2.36
CA ALA A 122 -7.08 6.30 3.36
C ALA A 122 -8.47 5.78 3.75
N ARG A 123 -8.68 4.47 3.70
CA ARG A 123 -9.93 3.82 4.12
C ARG A 123 -9.76 2.33 4.38
N GLU A 124 -10.77 1.74 5.00
CA GLU A 124 -10.93 0.30 5.06
C GLU A 124 -11.32 -0.25 3.67
N LEU A 125 -10.80 -1.43 3.35
CA LEU A 125 -11.01 -2.07 2.04
C LEU A 125 -11.05 -3.59 2.24
N THR A 126 -12.05 -4.26 1.68
CA THR A 126 -12.03 -5.71 1.51
C THR A 126 -11.03 -6.11 0.40
N PRO A 127 -10.54 -7.36 0.36
CA PRO A 127 -9.71 -7.84 -0.75
C PRO A 127 -10.36 -7.64 -2.13
N ALA A 128 -11.68 -7.84 -2.23
CA ALA A 128 -12.44 -7.59 -3.45
C ALA A 128 -12.43 -6.10 -3.85
N GLN A 129 -12.55 -5.18 -2.89
CA GLN A 129 -12.42 -3.75 -3.15
C GLN A 129 -10.99 -3.38 -3.58
N VAL A 130 -9.95 -3.96 -2.97
CA VAL A 130 -8.56 -3.78 -3.43
C VAL A 130 -8.42 -4.21 -4.89
N ALA A 131 -8.93 -5.39 -5.25
CA ALA A 131 -8.90 -5.87 -6.63
C ALA A 131 -9.63 -4.93 -7.60
N ALA A 132 -10.81 -4.43 -7.20
CA ALA A 132 -11.61 -3.52 -8.03
C ALA A 132 -10.90 -2.17 -8.27
N GLU A 133 -10.29 -1.58 -7.23
CA GLU A 133 -9.51 -0.34 -7.39
C GLU A 133 -8.34 -0.54 -8.35
N VAL A 134 -7.60 -1.65 -8.20
CA VAL A 134 -6.46 -1.97 -9.06
C VAL A 134 -6.92 -2.21 -10.50
N ALA A 135 -7.97 -3.00 -10.72
CA ALA A 135 -8.54 -3.22 -12.05
C ALA A 135 -9.05 -1.91 -12.69
N GLY A 136 -9.48 -0.94 -11.87
CA GLY A 136 -9.90 0.39 -12.28
C GLY A 136 -8.77 1.37 -12.60
N GLY A 137 -7.51 0.93 -12.65
CA GLY A 137 -6.37 1.78 -13.00
C GLY A 137 -5.73 2.54 -11.83
N ARG A 138 -6.08 2.19 -10.59
CA ARG A 138 -5.49 2.78 -9.38
C ARG A 138 -4.41 1.87 -8.81
N LEU A 139 -3.58 2.44 -7.94
CA LEU A 139 -2.62 1.70 -7.13
C LEU A 139 -3.11 1.72 -5.68
N VAL A 140 -2.88 0.66 -4.91
CA VAL A 140 -3.34 0.61 -3.51
C VAL A 140 -2.18 0.29 -2.59
N MET A 141 -1.85 1.21 -1.69
CA MET A 141 -0.93 0.92 -0.59
C MET A 141 -1.69 0.11 0.47
N VAL A 142 -1.45 -1.19 0.55
CA VAL A 142 -2.17 -2.07 1.48
C VAL A 142 -1.36 -2.30 2.76
N SER A 143 -2.03 -2.18 3.91
CA SER A 143 -1.38 -2.42 5.21
C SER A 143 -1.37 -3.90 5.53
N VAL A 144 -0.16 -4.45 5.67
CA VAL A 144 0.09 -5.87 5.87
C VAL A 144 1.08 -6.09 7.00
N HIS A 145 1.18 -7.32 7.50
CA HIS A 145 2.27 -7.70 8.40
C HIS A 145 3.59 -7.88 7.61
N PRO A 146 4.76 -7.46 8.13
CA PRO A 146 6.04 -7.62 7.45
C PRO A 146 6.44 -9.06 7.09
N ALA A 147 5.81 -10.07 7.72
CA ALA A 147 6.03 -11.49 7.40
C ALA A 147 5.62 -11.87 5.97
N ILE A 148 4.85 -11.03 5.27
CA ILE A 148 4.49 -11.24 3.85
C ILE A 148 5.72 -11.36 2.92
N ARG A 149 6.93 -10.98 3.38
CA ARG A 149 8.20 -11.24 2.67
C ARG A 149 8.45 -12.73 2.40
N ASP A 150 7.94 -13.58 3.29
CA ASP A 150 8.00 -15.04 3.22
C ASP A 150 6.60 -15.58 3.54
N PRO A 151 5.71 -15.61 2.54
CA PRO A 151 4.30 -15.84 2.78
C PRO A 151 4.01 -17.30 3.16
N ASP A 152 4.95 -18.23 2.90
CA ASP A 152 4.86 -19.65 3.29
C ASP A 152 5.28 -19.90 4.74
N GLY A 153 5.83 -18.87 5.40
CA GLY A 153 6.13 -18.88 6.83
C GLY A 153 4.90 -18.94 7.75
N PRO A 154 5.13 -18.92 9.08
CA PRO A 154 4.07 -19.02 10.08
C PRO A 154 3.11 -17.82 10.05
N ASP A 155 1.88 -18.05 10.52
CA ASP A 155 0.89 -16.98 10.66
C ASP A 155 1.38 -15.89 11.62
N PRO A 156 1.22 -14.61 11.26
CA PRO A 156 1.63 -13.53 12.13
C PRO A 156 0.65 -13.38 13.30
N GLN A 157 1.19 -13.11 14.49
CA GLN A 157 0.36 -12.89 15.70
C GLN A 157 -0.51 -11.63 15.63
N ARG A 158 -0.13 -10.68 14.77
CA ARG A 158 -0.86 -9.44 14.50
C ARG A 158 -0.81 -9.10 13.01
N ARG A 159 -1.75 -8.29 12.54
CA ARG A 159 -1.77 -7.77 11.16
C ARG A 159 -1.31 -6.31 11.12
N GLY A 160 -0.79 -5.88 9.97
CA GLY A 160 -0.32 -4.51 9.74
C GLY A 160 1.09 -4.22 10.26
N GLY A 161 1.51 -2.96 10.13
CA GLY A 161 2.86 -2.49 10.49
C GLY A 161 3.82 -2.39 9.32
N HIS A 162 3.40 -2.79 8.12
CA HIS A 162 4.13 -2.63 6.86
C HIS A 162 3.17 -2.19 5.74
N LEU A 163 3.70 -1.49 4.74
CA LEU A 163 2.96 -1.10 3.54
C LEU A 163 3.61 -1.73 2.31
N VAL A 164 2.77 -2.34 1.47
CA VAL A 164 3.15 -2.81 0.13
C VAL A 164 2.24 -2.15 -0.90
N LEU A 165 2.68 -2.03 -2.15
CA LEU A 165 1.92 -1.42 -3.22
C LEU A 165 1.28 -2.51 -4.08
N ALA A 166 -0.04 -2.57 -4.09
CA ALA A 166 -0.78 -3.36 -5.06
C ALA A 166 -0.68 -2.69 -6.44
N VAL A 167 -0.06 -3.40 -7.39
CA VAL A 167 0.19 -2.94 -8.77
C VAL A 167 -0.55 -3.78 -9.80
N GLY A 168 -1.13 -4.90 -9.39
CA GLY A 168 -1.93 -5.73 -10.27
C GLY A 168 -2.82 -6.70 -9.50
N THR A 169 -3.73 -7.33 -10.22
CA THR A 169 -4.62 -8.37 -9.70
C THR A 169 -4.92 -9.38 -10.81
N THR A 170 -5.08 -10.63 -10.41
CA THR A 170 -5.67 -11.69 -11.22
C THR A 170 -6.87 -12.26 -10.47
N GLY A 171 -7.62 -13.17 -11.11
CA GLY A 171 -8.70 -13.90 -10.44
C GLY A 171 -8.25 -14.67 -9.18
N THR A 172 -6.96 -14.97 -9.01
CA THR A 172 -6.45 -15.78 -7.90
C THR A 172 -5.37 -15.11 -7.05
N THR A 173 -4.75 -14.02 -7.54
CA THR A 173 -3.61 -13.36 -6.87
C THR A 173 -3.75 -11.86 -6.83
N LEU A 174 -3.21 -11.26 -5.77
CA LEU A 174 -2.78 -9.87 -5.77
C LEU A 174 -1.33 -9.80 -6.26
N VAL A 175 -1.02 -8.86 -7.16
CA VAL A 175 0.36 -8.60 -7.59
C VAL A 175 0.85 -7.36 -6.85
N ILE A 176 1.93 -7.49 -6.08
CA ILE A 176 2.45 -6.43 -5.23
C ILE A 176 3.91 -6.09 -5.55
N HIS A 177 4.25 -4.82 -5.33
CA HIS A 177 5.60 -4.41 -5.01
C HIS A 177 5.74 -4.32 -3.49
N ASN A 178 6.64 -5.12 -2.92
CA ASN A 178 6.95 -5.10 -1.49
C ASN A 178 8.29 -4.40 -1.28
N PRO A 179 8.30 -3.18 -0.71
CA PRO A 179 9.54 -2.42 -0.48
C PRO A 179 10.57 -3.14 0.41
N SER A 180 10.15 -4.14 1.17
CA SER A 180 11.02 -4.90 2.04
C SER A 180 11.10 -6.38 1.68
N GLY A 181 10.63 -6.74 0.48
CA GLY A 181 10.72 -8.10 -0.03
C GLY A 181 12.16 -8.55 -0.22
N PHE A 182 12.35 -9.86 -0.36
CA PHE A 182 13.66 -10.43 -0.67
C PHE A 182 13.88 -10.47 -2.17
N ALA A 183 15.07 -10.04 -2.61
CA ALA A 183 15.43 -9.99 -4.02
C ALA A 183 15.30 -11.39 -4.66
N GLY A 184 14.67 -11.44 -5.83
CA GLY A 184 14.37 -12.70 -6.53
C GLY A 184 13.11 -13.44 -6.04
N ASP A 185 12.58 -13.09 -4.87
CA ASP A 185 11.48 -13.84 -4.24
C ASP A 185 10.20 -13.01 -4.13
N SER A 186 10.27 -11.86 -3.44
CA SER A 186 9.08 -11.16 -2.97
C SER A 186 9.13 -9.65 -3.13
N GLN A 187 10.01 -9.10 -3.98
CA GLN A 187 10.19 -7.66 -4.20
C GLN A 187 9.22 -7.07 -5.23
N ALA A 188 9.58 -7.16 -6.50
CA ALA A 188 8.83 -6.57 -7.61
C ALA A 188 7.89 -7.60 -8.20
N TYR A 189 6.65 -7.18 -8.50
CA TYR A 189 5.61 -7.99 -9.12
C TYR A 189 5.41 -9.33 -8.42
N ALA A 190 5.51 -9.37 -7.09
CA ALA A 190 5.31 -10.57 -6.31
C ALA A 190 3.83 -10.99 -6.39
N HIS A 191 3.57 -12.20 -6.86
CA HIS A 191 2.22 -12.77 -6.93
C HIS A 191 1.88 -13.43 -5.60
N VAL A 192 0.95 -12.83 -4.86
CA VAL A 192 0.46 -13.36 -3.59
C VAL A 192 -0.95 -13.90 -3.78
N PRO A 193 -1.19 -15.22 -3.62
CA PRO A 193 -2.54 -15.79 -3.60
C PRO A 193 -3.44 -15.06 -2.60
N TRP A 194 -4.69 -14.77 -2.98
CA TRP A 194 -5.62 -14.00 -2.12
C TRP A 194 -5.79 -14.61 -0.72
N ARG A 195 -5.93 -15.94 -0.66
CA ARG A 195 -6.01 -16.69 0.61
C ARG A 195 -4.79 -16.47 1.50
N GLN A 196 -3.61 -16.33 0.90
CA GLN A 196 -2.36 -16.12 1.63
C GLN A 196 -2.23 -14.65 2.05
N PHE A 197 -2.59 -13.72 1.17
CA PHE A 197 -2.62 -12.28 1.45
C PHE A 197 -3.48 -11.94 2.68
N GLU A 198 -4.68 -12.55 2.80
CA GLU A 198 -5.61 -12.32 3.90
C GLU A 198 -5.03 -12.63 5.30
N ARG A 199 -4.05 -13.53 5.38
CA ARG A 199 -3.35 -13.86 6.65
C ARG A 199 -2.59 -12.65 7.19
N PHE A 200 -2.04 -11.82 6.30
CA PHE A 200 -1.20 -10.68 6.63
C PHE A 200 -1.94 -9.34 6.61
N TYR A 201 -3.04 -9.24 5.86
CA TYR A 201 -3.73 -8.00 5.57
C TYR A 201 -4.53 -7.43 6.76
N ALA A 202 -4.35 -6.13 7.03
CA ALA A 202 -4.95 -5.43 8.15
C ALA A 202 -6.32 -4.78 7.85
N GLY A 203 -6.93 -5.05 6.69
CA GLY A 203 -8.26 -4.55 6.32
C GLY A 203 -8.31 -3.07 5.92
N ARG A 204 -7.15 -2.42 5.75
CA ARG A 204 -7.05 -0.99 5.42
C ARG A 204 -5.91 -0.68 4.47
N GLY A 205 -6.05 0.41 3.74
CA GLY A 205 -5.03 0.89 2.82
C GLY A 205 -5.21 2.36 2.43
N ILE A 206 -4.41 2.77 1.47
CA ILE A 206 -4.44 4.10 0.85
C ILE A 206 -4.60 3.88 -0.65
N VAL A 207 -5.75 4.26 -1.19
CA VAL A 207 -6.01 4.20 -2.62
C VAL A 207 -5.37 5.43 -3.25
N LEU A 208 -4.50 5.20 -4.22
CA LEU A 208 -3.84 6.23 -5.02
C LEU A 208 -4.40 6.17 -6.45
N GLY A 209 -4.72 7.31 -7.02
CA GLY A 209 -5.15 7.42 -8.42
C GLY A 209 -4.43 8.55 -9.14
N PRO A 210 -4.45 8.53 -10.49
CA PRO A 210 -3.77 9.54 -11.27
C PRO A 210 -4.36 10.94 -11.01
N PRO A 211 -3.60 12.00 -11.34
CA PRO A 211 -4.07 13.38 -11.19
C PRO A 211 -5.43 13.60 -11.85
N GLY A 212 -6.30 14.38 -11.21
CA GLY A 212 -7.63 14.69 -11.76
C GLY A 212 -8.66 13.56 -11.67
N SER A 213 -8.29 12.36 -11.18
CA SER A 213 -9.28 11.35 -10.80
C SER A 213 -9.94 11.73 -9.48
N ALA A 214 -11.27 11.78 -9.43
CA ALA A 214 -11.96 11.87 -8.14
C ALA A 214 -11.60 10.66 -7.27
N ALA A 215 -11.49 10.83 -5.95
CA ALA A 215 -11.53 9.69 -5.04
C ALA A 215 -12.85 8.95 -5.32
N GLY A 216 -12.78 7.64 -5.60
CA GLY A 216 -13.98 6.86 -5.94
C GLY A 216 -15.05 7.02 -4.86
N PRO A 217 -16.35 6.88 -5.19
CA PRO A 217 -17.42 7.12 -4.23
C PRO A 217 -17.16 6.32 -2.96
N ALA A 218 -17.12 7.02 -1.82
CA ALA A 218 -17.29 6.38 -0.53
C ALA A 218 -18.69 5.77 -0.55
N ASP A 219 -18.78 4.47 -0.32
CA ASP A 219 -20.02 3.71 -0.30
C ASP A 219 -21.07 4.42 0.56
N SER A 220 -22.06 5.03 -0.08
CA SER A 220 -23.20 5.64 0.57
C SER A 220 -24.24 4.54 0.78
N SER A 221 -24.05 3.72 1.81
CA SER A 221 -25.10 2.84 2.31
C SER A 221 -25.93 3.57 3.38
N ALA A 222 -27.09 4.10 2.98
CA ALA A 222 -28.35 4.13 3.74
C ALA A 222 -29.31 5.18 3.14
N ASP A 223 -30.34 4.74 2.42
CA ASP A 223 -31.71 4.74 2.94
C ASP A 223 -32.66 4.26 1.84
N SER A 224 -33.09 3.00 1.95
CA SER A 224 -34.25 2.49 1.22
C SER A 224 -35.42 2.38 2.20
N SER A 225 -36.07 3.50 2.49
CA SER A 225 -37.39 3.54 3.12
C SER A 225 -38.45 3.83 2.06
N GLY A 226 -38.65 2.85 1.17
CA GLY A 226 -39.79 2.81 0.24
C GLY A 226 -40.94 2.02 0.85
N ALA A 227 -41.68 2.61 1.79
CA ALA A 227 -42.99 2.10 2.20
C ALA A 227 -44.06 2.62 1.23
N GLY A 228 -44.42 1.82 0.23
CA GLY A 228 -45.58 2.02 -0.62
C GLY A 228 -46.85 1.41 0.00
N PRO A 229 -48.04 1.96 -0.26
CA PRO A 229 -49.23 1.76 0.56
C PRO A 229 -49.94 0.43 0.28
N SER A 230 -50.56 -0.11 1.32
CA SER A 230 -51.45 -1.27 1.28
C SER A 230 -52.73 -0.95 0.51
N ASP A 231 -53.03 -1.78 -0.49
CA ASP A 231 -54.29 -1.83 -1.21
C ASP A 231 -55.49 -2.02 -0.27
N GLY A 232 -56.52 -1.20 -0.48
CA GLY A 232 -57.86 -1.39 0.05
C GLY A 232 -58.88 -1.17 -1.06
N ALA A 233 -59.42 -2.26 -1.59
CA ALA A 233 -60.65 -2.26 -2.36
C ALA A 233 -61.49 -3.47 -1.94
N ALA A 234 -62.69 -3.15 -1.45
CA ALA A 234 -63.66 -4.05 -0.89
C ALA A 234 -64.49 -4.71 -1.99
N ASP A 235 -64.75 -6.00 -1.84
CA ASP A 235 -65.86 -6.73 -2.45
C ASP A 235 -66.92 -6.97 -1.38
N GLY A 236 -68.20 -6.69 -1.69
CA GLY A 236 -69.34 -7.20 -0.92
C GLY A 236 -70.55 -6.26 -0.83
N GLU A 237 -71.53 -6.52 -1.71
CA GLU A 237 -73.00 -6.29 -1.66
C GLU A 237 -73.59 -4.95 -1.18
#